data_AF-A0A437S7W1-F1
#
_entry.id   AF-A0A437S7W1-F1
#
_cell.length_a   1.000
_cell.length_b   1.000
_cell.length_c   1.000
_cell.angle_alpha   90.00
_cell.angle_beta   90.00
_cell.angle_gamma   90.00
#
_symmetry.space_group_name_H-M   'P 1'
#
loop_
_entity.id
_entity.type
_entity.pdbx_description
1 polymer ?
#
loop_
_entity_poly.entity_id
_entity_poly.type
_entity_poly.pdbx_seq_one_letter_code
_entity_poly.pdbx_strand_id
1 'polypeptide(L)'
;MKVLLHVSHLVQWDIALSNSKNLKAIEAKSKIEIVVNAHAIQLYRELSENLLQQLNELENLNIKVKLCRNALRNNNIEESTLPATVEIVPAGIFEIIKKQEEGYYYVSP
;
A
#
# COMPACT_ATOMS: atom_id res chain seq x y z
N MET A 1 -0.72 12.12 -13.07
CA MET A 1 -0.68 12.56 -11.63
C MET A 1 0.12 11.58 -10.76
N LYS A 2 0.65 12.00 -9.60
CA LYS A 2 1.28 11.11 -8.60
C LYS A 2 0.48 11.13 -7.30
N VAL A 3 0.09 9.98 -6.77
CA VAL A 3 -0.76 9.88 -5.56
C VAL A 3 -0.23 8.81 -4.63
N LEU A 4 -0.18 9.14 -3.35
CA LEU A 4 0.10 8.21 -2.27
C LEU A 4 -1.18 8.01 -1.45
N LEU A 5 -1.65 6.77 -1.38
CA LEU A 5 -2.73 6.36 -0.49
C LEU A 5 -2.13 5.82 0.81
N HIS A 6 -2.54 6.38 1.94
CA HIS A 6 -2.06 5.96 3.26
C HIS A 6 -3.09 5.09 3.96
N VAL A 7 -2.72 3.84 4.26
CA VAL A 7 -3.56 2.86 4.93
C VAL A 7 -2.93 2.55 6.29
N SER A 8 -3.52 3.09 7.35
CA SER A 8 -3.09 2.95 8.75
C SER A 8 -4.05 2.10 9.60
N HIS A 9 -5.29 1.94 9.13
CA HIS A 9 -6.35 1.12 9.74
C HIS A 9 -6.91 0.11 8.75
N LEU A 10 -7.41 -1.03 9.26
CA LEU A 10 -7.92 -2.14 8.42
C LEU A 10 -9.07 -1.69 7.51
N VAL A 11 -9.98 -0.88 8.04
CA VAL A 11 -11.15 -0.35 7.31
C VAL A 11 -10.78 0.46 6.06
N GLN A 12 -9.56 1.00 6.00
CA GLN A 12 -9.12 1.83 4.88
C GLN A 12 -8.70 1.01 3.67
N TRP A 13 -8.46 -0.30 3.81
CA TRP A 13 -7.90 -1.12 2.72
C TRP A 13 -8.83 -1.20 1.51
N ASP A 14 -10.08 -1.61 1.71
CA ASP A 14 -11.05 -1.72 0.62
C ASP A 14 -11.35 -0.36 -0.03
N ILE A 15 -11.35 0.70 0.78
CA ILE A 15 -11.51 2.08 0.30
C ILE A 15 -10.31 2.48 -0.56
N ALA A 16 -9.08 2.18 -0.11
CA ALA A 16 -7.85 2.46 -0.87
C ALA A 16 -7.81 1.71 -2.21
N LEU A 17 -8.22 0.43 -2.21
CA LEU A 17 -8.35 -0.37 -3.43
C LEU A 17 -9.32 0.28 -4.41
N SER A 18 -10.55 0.57 -3.95
CA SER A 18 -11.58 1.20 -4.77
C SER A 18 -11.12 2.56 -5.32
N ASN A 19 -10.56 3.41 -4.46
CA ASN A 19 -10.06 4.73 -4.86
C ASN A 19 -8.92 4.65 -5.88
N SER A 20 -8.01 3.69 -5.71
CA SER A 20 -6.89 3.49 -6.65
C SER A 20 -7.39 3.08 -8.05
N LYS A 21 -8.38 2.19 -8.12
CA LYS A 21 -9.00 1.73 -9.38
C LYS A 21 -9.79 2.85 -10.06
N ASN A 22 -10.61 3.56 -9.29
CA ASN A 22 -11.38 4.71 -9.79
C ASN A 22 -10.44 5.79 -10.35
N LEU A 23 -9.35 6.10 -9.64
CA LEU A 23 -8.36 7.05 -10.11
C LEU A 23 -7.66 6.56 -11.38
N LYS A 24 -7.30 5.28 -11.45
CA LYS A 24 -6.68 4.70 -12.64
C LYS A 24 -7.59 4.74 -13.86
N ALA A 25 -8.90 4.53 -13.66
CA ALA A 25 -9.89 4.60 -14.73
C ALA A 25 -10.02 6.01 -15.34
N ILE A 26 -9.90 7.05 -14.51
CA ILE A 26 -9.98 8.46 -14.95
C ILE A 26 -8.65 8.94 -15.53
N GLU A 27 -7.53 8.60 -14.89
CA GLU A 27 -6.19 9.03 -15.26
C GLU A 27 -5.26 7.81 -15.33
N ALA A 28 -5.32 7.11 -16.46
CA ALA A 28 -4.60 5.84 -16.68
C ALA A 28 -3.08 5.96 -16.48
N LYS A 29 -2.50 7.14 -16.71
CA LYS A 29 -1.07 7.42 -16.52
C LYS A 29 -0.71 7.83 -15.08
N SER A 30 -1.66 7.82 -14.15
CA SER A 30 -1.38 8.09 -12.74
C SER A 30 -0.37 7.08 -12.18
N LYS A 31 0.56 7.60 -11.38
CA LYS A 31 1.46 6.83 -10.53
C LYS A 31 0.82 6.76 -9.15
N ILE A 32 0.46 5.56 -8.71
CA ILE A 32 -0.21 5.35 -7.44
C ILE A 32 0.66 4.43 -6.59
N GLU A 33 0.91 4.85 -5.36
CA GLU A 33 1.58 4.05 -4.35
C GLU A 33 0.69 3.97 -3.11
N ILE A 34 0.55 2.78 -2.53
CA ILE A 34 -0.21 2.55 -1.31
C ILE A 34 0.79 2.24 -0.20
N VAL A 35 0.86 3.07 0.83
CA VAL A 35 1.71 2.82 2.00
C VAL A 35 0.84 2.26 3.12
N VAL A 36 1.13 1.02 3.51
CA VAL A 36 0.48 0.33 4.63
C VAL A 36 1.40 0.37 5.85
N ASN A 37 0.89 0.90 6.96
CA ASN A 37 1.61 0.96 8.23
C ASN A 37 0.67 0.74 9.43
N ALA A 38 1.18 1.01 10.63
CA ALA A 38 0.41 0.97 11.87
C ALA A 38 -0.40 -0.34 12.02
N HIS A 39 -1.71 -0.24 12.34
CA HIS A 39 -2.56 -1.40 12.57
C HIS A 39 -2.93 -2.13 11.27
N ALA A 40 -2.95 -1.44 10.14
CA ALA A 40 -3.30 -2.04 8.85
C ALA A 40 -2.31 -3.12 8.39
N ILE A 41 -1.08 -3.13 8.92
CA ILE A 41 -0.09 -4.15 8.57
C ILE A 41 -0.56 -5.58 8.93
N GLN A 42 -1.51 -5.70 9.86
CA GLN A 42 -2.10 -6.97 10.27
C GLN A 42 -2.80 -7.72 9.11
N LEU A 43 -3.20 -7.01 8.03
CA LEU A 43 -3.69 -7.64 6.80
C LEU A 43 -2.70 -8.67 6.23
N TYR A 44 -1.40 -8.46 6.47
CA TYR A 44 -0.32 -9.27 5.92
C TYR A 44 0.17 -10.36 6.88
N ARG A 45 -0.50 -10.55 8.03
CA ARG A 45 -0.17 -11.65 8.95
C ARG A 45 -0.54 -13.00 8.35
N GLU A 46 -1.74 -13.09 7.79
CA GLU A 46 -2.27 -14.29 7.13
C GLU A 46 -2.72 -13.89 5.73
N LEU A 47 -1.94 -14.29 4.73
CA LEU A 47 -2.21 -13.94 3.34
C LEU A 47 -3.39 -14.77 2.83
N SER A 48 -4.59 -14.21 2.96
CA SER A 48 -5.79 -14.81 2.37
C SER A 48 -5.70 -14.83 0.84
N GLU A 49 -6.35 -15.81 0.20
CA GLU A 49 -6.44 -15.87 -1.26
C GLU A 49 -7.02 -14.58 -1.84
N ASN A 50 -8.00 -13.97 -1.14
CA ASN A 50 -8.59 -12.71 -1.55
C ASN A 50 -7.58 -11.56 -1.54
N LEU A 51 -6.76 -11.44 -0.49
CA LEU A 51 -5.71 -10.42 -0.43
C LEU A 51 -4.68 -10.64 -1.55
N LEU A 52 -4.24 -11.87 -1.78
CA LEU A 52 -3.31 -12.19 -2.87
C LEU A 52 -3.88 -11.80 -4.24
N GLN A 53 -5.17 -12.08 -4.48
CA GLN A 53 -5.85 -11.67 -5.71
C GLN A 53 -5.88 -10.14 -5.85
N GLN A 54 -6.21 -9.41 -4.78
CA GLN A 54 -6.21 -7.94 -4.77
C GLN A 54 -4.82 -7.37 -5.08
N LEU A 55 -3.77 -7.92 -4.49
CA LEU A 55 -2.39 -7.49 -4.73
C LEU A 55 -1.95 -7.72 -6.18
N ASN A 56 -2.28 -8.89 -6.75
CA ASN A 56 -2.00 -9.18 -8.16
C ASN A 56 -2.75 -8.21 -9.10
N GLU A 57 -3.98 -7.85 -8.77
CA GLU A 57 -4.75 -6.87 -9.55
C GLU A 57 -4.10 -5.49 -9.50
N LEU A 58 -3.64 -5.05 -8.32
CA LEU A 58 -2.93 -3.78 -8.17
C LEU A 58 -1.61 -3.76 -8.95
N GLU A 59 -0.85 -4.85 -8.91
CA GLU A 59 0.39 -5.00 -9.68
C GLU A 59 0.13 -4.90 -11.19
N ASN A 60 -0.92 -5.57 -11.69
CA ASN A 60 -1.33 -5.48 -13.11
C ASN A 60 -1.73 -4.06 -13.53
N LEU A 61 -2.23 -3.24 -12.59
CA LEU A 61 -2.52 -1.82 -12.80
C LEU A 61 -1.30 -0.91 -12.58
N ASN A 62 -0.12 -1.49 -12.35
CA ASN A 62 1.11 -0.80 -11.99
C ASN A 62 0.92 0.15 -10.78
N ILE A 63 0.21 -0.36 -9.76
CA ILE A 63 0.00 0.29 -8.46
C ILE A 63 0.88 -0.43 -7.45
N LYS A 64 1.77 0.30 -6.79
CA LYS A 64 2.73 -0.29 -5.86
C LYS A 64 2.16 -0.32 -4.45
N VAL A 65 2.29 -1.45 -3.77
CA VAL A 65 1.96 -1.58 -2.35
C VAL A 65 3.26 -1.63 -1.55
N LYS A 66 3.36 -0.77 -0.55
CA LYS A 66 4.55 -0.55 0.26
C LYS A 66 4.26 -0.80 1.73
N LEU A 67 5.01 -1.72 2.34
CA LEU A 67 4.82 -2.14 3.72
C LEU A 67 5.89 -1.53 4.62
N CYS A 68 5.46 -0.99 5.75
CA CYS A 68 6.36 -0.43 6.76
C CYS A 68 7.09 -1.55 7.52
N ARG A 69 8.42 -1.63 7.37
CA ARG A 69 9.27 -2.59 8.10
C ARG A 69 9.11 -2.53 9.61
N ASN A 70 9.07 -1.32 10.18
CA ASN A 70 8.86 -1.17 11.62
C ASN A 70 7.51 -1.75 12.07
N ALA A 71 6.45 -1.59 11.25
CA ALA A 71 5.14 -2.16 11.56
C ALA A 71 5.16 -3.69 11.43
N LEU A 72 5.81 -4.26 10.41
CA LEU A 72 6.00 -5.71 10.26
C LEU A 72 6.69 -6.31 11.51
N ARG A 73 7.81 -5.70 11.92
CA ARG A 73 8.56 -6.12 13.13
C ARG A 73 7.73 -6.05 14.39
N ASN A 74 7.05 -4.93 14.63
CA ASN A 74 6.22 -4.75 15.82
C ASN A 74 5.04 -5.75 15.91
N ASN A 75 4.65 -6.34 14.78
CA ASN A 75 3.57 -7.32 14.70
C ASN A 75 4.08 -8.76 14.47
N ASN A 76 5.39 -8.99 14.53
CA ASN A 76 6.03 -10.30 14.31
C ASN A 76 5.63 -10.94 12.96
N ILE A 77 5.62 -10.14 11.90
CA ILE A 77 5.39 -10.62 10.52
C ILE A 77 6.75 -10.71 9.84
N GLU A 78 7.09 -11.90 9.34
CA GLU A 78 8.38 -12.16 8.69
C GLU A 78 8.38 -11.63 7.25
N GLU A 79 9.44 -10.91 6.87
CA GLU A 79 9.55 -10.36 5.51
C GLU A 79 9.56 -11.46 4.43
N SER A 80 10.04 -12.65 4.76
CA SER A 80 10.11 -13.83 3.86
C SER A 80 8.76 -14.48 3.57
N THR A 81 7.72 -14.22 4.37
CA THR A 81 6.38 -14.77 4.14
C THR A 81 5.53 -13.88 3.24
N LEU A 82 6.01 -12.68 2.91
CA LEU A 82 5.29 -11.70 2.10
C LEU A 82 5.40 -12.03 0.60
N PRO A 83 4.36 -11.72 -0.20
CA PRO A 83 4.40 -11.96 -1.63
C PRO A 83 5.39 -11.00 -2.31
N ALA A 84 5.98 -11.42 -3.43
CA ALA A 84 6.92 -10.58 -4.19
C ALA A 84 6.29 -9.30 -4.76
N THR A 85 4.95 -9.22 -4.78
CA THR A 85 4.17 -8.10 -5.29
C THR A 85 4.15 -6.88 -4.36
N VAL A 86 4.65 -7.00 -3.13
CA VAL A 86 4.80 -5.87 -2.19
C VAL A 86 6.25 -5.42 -2.04
N GLU A 87 6.46 -4.12 -1.85
CA GLU A 87 7.76 -3.54 -1.56
C GLU A 87 7.87 -3.22 -0.06
N ILE A 88 9.01 -3.46 0.57
CA ILE A 88 9.21 -3.16 2.00
C ILE A 88 10.04 -1.89 2.16
N VAL A 89 9.49 -0.89 2.85
CA VAL A 89 10.15 0.39 3.13
C VAL A 89 10.63 0.46 4.58
N PRO A 90 11.72 1.20 4.88
CA PRO A 90 12.26 1.29 6.25
C PRO A 90 11.23 1.78 7.28
N ALA A 91 10.45 2.81 6.94
CA ALA A 91 9.37 3.33 7.77
C ALA A 91 8.28 3.96 6.90
N GLY A 92 7.01 3.67 7.21
CA GLY A 92 5.87 4.21 6.46
C GLY A 92 5.82 5.74 6.49
N ILE A 93 6.05 6.37 7.66
CA ILE A 93 6.08 7.83 7.77
C ILE A 93 7.19 8.46 6.93
N PHE A 94 8.38 7.84 6.90
CA PHE A 94 9.49 8.31 6.08
C PHE A 94 9.16 8.24 4.60
N GLU A 95 8.56 7.13 4.14
CA GLU A 95 8.14 6.97 2.75
C GLU A 95 7.07 8.00 2.37
N ILE A 96 6.10 8.26 3.25
CA ILE A 96 5.05 9.26 3.03
C ILE A 96 5.65 10.65 2.85
N ILE A 97 6.55 11.07 3.73
CA ILE A 97 7.21 12.38 3.64
C ILE A 97 8.02 12.48 2.34
N LYS A 98 8.89 11.50 2.09
CA LYS A 98 9.71 11.44 0.87
C LYS A 98 8.87 11.54 -0.40
N LYS A 99 7.74 10.84 -0.46
CA LYS A 99 6.87 10.86 -1.64
C LYS A 99 6.16 12.19 -1.82
N GLN A 100 5.74 12.83 -0.74
CA GLN A 100 5.20 14.18 -0.82
C GLN A 100 6.24 15.17 -1.35
N GLU A 101 7.50 15.07 -0.93
CA GLU A 101 8.62 15.87 -1.47
C GLU A 101 8.87 15.57 -2.97
N GLU A 102 8.64 14.33 -3.43
CA GLU A 102 8.66 13.95 -4.85
C GLU A 102 7.43 14.43 -5.65
N GLY A 103 6.53 15.18 -5.02
CA GLY A 103 5.32 15.76 -5.62
C GLY A 103 4.12 14.81 -5.67
N TYR A 104 4.05 13.82 -4.77
CA TYR A 104 2.85 12.99 -4.62
C TYR A 104 1.79 13.72 -3.79
N TYR A 105 0.54 13.66 -4.24
CA TYR A 105 -0.60 14.03 -3.40
C TYR A 105 -0.83 12.96 -2.34
N TYR A 106 -0.91 13.37 -1.08
CA TYR A 106 -1.25 12.49 0.04
C TYR A 106 -2.77 12.38 0.18
N VAL A 107 -3.27 11.14 0.28
CA VAL A 107 -4.67 10.83 0.55
C VAL A 107 -4.74 9.77 1.65
N SER A 108 -5.55 10.01 2.68
CA SER A 108 -5.89 9.02 3.71
C SER A 108 -7.34 8.59 3.51
N PRO A 109 -7.60 7.39 2.97
CA PRO A 109 -8.95 6.88 2.73
C PRO A 109 -9.76 6.66 4.01
#